data_AF-A0A4R2BTI6-F1
#
_entry.id   AF-A0A4R2BTI6-F1
#
_cell.length_a   1.000
_cell.length_b   1.000
_cell.length_c   1.000
_cell.angle_alpha   90.00
_cell.angle_beta   90.00
_cell.angle_gamma   90.00
#
_symmetry.space_group_name_H-M   'P 1'
#
loop_
_entity.id
_entity.type
_entity.pdbx_description
1 polymer ?
#
loop_
_entity_poly.entity_id
_entity_poly.type
_entity_poly.pdbx_seq_one_letter_code
_entity_poly.pdbx_strand_id
1 'polypeptide(L)'
;MGRVQTRSDHLRLVAEYLRWKPAPAGSEAMKELEQFLTDRAMEHDSPTLLFTLAQEYLISAKTIRPGVTILAKMVASARTAADALTFEKLEHPFTAELIAELDRLLVYDADLGMTRVAWLLRRAVEASANAVKTAIEKLLYLRGMDAHLLDLSVLAAERRRFLARVGRRSTNQALERPEPERRHPILLTLVAQSAVDLLDEVVALFDQAVCARSVARARRTRAVTRQRNHGWWARAATAGRLNDLTRWASAGVGERTGHVRGAQCDAGGAARFAA
;
A
#
# COMPACT_ATOMS: atom_id res chain seq x y z
N MET A 1 -63.10 4.30 25.19
CA MET A 1 -62.20 3.15 24.88
C MET A 1 -60.89 3.69 24.31
N GLY A 2 -59.92 3.99 25.17
CA GLY A 2 -58.60 4.53 24.78
C GLY A 2 -57.60 3.40 24.52
N ARG A 3 -56.78 3.54 23.48
CA ARG A 3 -55.79 2.52 23.04
C ARG A 3 -54.83 2.10 24.16
N VAL A 4 -54.65 0.79 24.30
CA VAL A 4 -53.58 0.15 25.09
C VAL A 4 -52.25 0.35 24.34
N GLN A 5 -51.44 1.32 24.74
CA GLN A 5 -50.14 1.62 24.13
C GLN A 5 -48.98 1.10 25.00
N THR A 6 -48.89 -0.21 25.22
CA THR A 6 -48.01 -0.80 26.24
C THR A 6 -46.51 -0.79 25.90
N ARG A 7 -46.13 -1.04 24.64
CA ARG A 7 -44.70 -1.22 24.29
C ARG A 7 -43.86 0.05 24.48
N SER A 8 -44.39 1.21 24.11
CA SER A 8 -43.71 2.50 24.23
C SER A 8 -43.53 2.92 25.69
N ASP A 9 -44.56 2.68 26.51
CA ASP A 9 -44.54 2.97 27.94
C ASP A 9 -43.58 2.05 28.69
N HIS A 10 -43.58 0.74 28.38
CA HIS A 10 -42.61 -0.19 28.96
C HIS A 10 -41.16 0.17 28.60
N LEU A 11 -40.89 0.59 27.36
CA LEU A 11 -39.57 1.07 26.95
C LEU A 11 -39.12 2.29 27.77
N ARG A 12 -40.03 3.22 28.02
CA ARG A 12 -39.77 4.40 28.86
C ARG A 12 -39.44 4.01 30.30
N LEU A 13 -40.25 3.12 30.89
CA LEU A 13 -40.04 2.63 32.27
C LEU A 13 -38.71 1.88 32.41
N VAL A 14 -38.36 1.02 31.44
CA VAL A 14 -37.07 0.31 31.44
C VAL A 14 -35.90 1.29 31.29
N ALA A 15 -36.03 2.29 30.42
CA ALA A 15 -35.01 3.31 30.25
C ALA A 15 -34.79 4.10 31.54
N GLU A 16 -35.86 4.50 32.22
CA GLU A 16 -35.79 5.21 33.51
C GLU A 16 -35.12 4.36 34.59
N TYR A 17 -35.54 3.10 34.73
CA TYR A 17 -34.95 2.16 35.69
C TYR A 17 -33.44 1.93 35.46
N LEU A 18 -33.04 1.72 34.21
CA LEU A 18 -31.63 1.52 33.84
C LEU A 18 -30.84 2.83 33.72
N ARG A 19 -31.51 3.98 33.91
CA ARG A 19 -30.97 5.35 33.73
C ARG A 19 -30.39 5.62 32.35
N TRP A 20 -31.07 5.12 31.32
CA TRP A 20 -30.80 5.43 29.92
C TRP A 20 -31.51 6.70 29.50
N LYS A 21 -30.79 7.59 28.82
CA LYS A 21 -31.28 8.88 28.35
C LYS A 21 -31.79 8.75 26.91
N PRO A 22 -32.98 9.28 26.57
CA PRO A 22 -33.40 9.40 25.18
C PRO A 22 -32.52 10.43 24.45
N ALA A 23 -32.25 10.20 23.17
CA ALA A 23 -31.54 11.15 22.32
C ALA A 23 -32.42 11.57 21.13
N PRO A 24 -33.32 12.55 21.33
CA PRO A 24 -34.06 13.13 20.21
C PRO A 24 -33.10 13.85 19.26
N ALA A 25 -33.53 14.02 18.00
CA ALA A 25 -32.75 14.74 17.01
C ALA A 25 -32.41 16.17 17.52
N GLY A 26 -31.15 16.58 17.39
CA GLY A 26 -30.66 17.89 17.82
C GLY A 26 -30.37 18.04 19.32
N SER A 27 -30.51 16.97 20.11
CA SER A 27 -30.11 16.99 21.53
C SER A 27 -28.59 17.16 21.70
N GLU A 28 -28.18 17.57 22.90
CA GLU A 28 -26.76 17.66 23.28
C GLU A 28 -26.04 16.33 23.08
N ALA A 29 -26.62 15.21 23.52
CA ALA A 29 -26.06 13.88 23.33
C ALA A 29 -25.84 13.52 21.84
N MET A 30 -26.70 14.01 20.94
CA MET A 30 -26.50 13.79 19.50
C MET A 30 -25.36 14.64 18.93
N LYS A 31 -25.18 15.86 19.43
CA LYS A 31 -24.06 16.74 19.06
C LYS A 31 -22.72 16.20 19.58
N GLU A 32 -22.71 15.70 20.82
CA GLU A 32 -21.54 15.05 21.40
C GLU A 32 -21.13 13.81 20.59
N LEU A 33 -22.11 12.99 20.16
CA LEU A 33 -21.86 11.85 19.28
C LEU A 33 -21.31 12.30 17.91
N GLU A 34 -21.84 13.37 17.33
CA GLU A 34 -21.36 13.91 16.05
C GLU A 34 -19.92 14.40 16.15
N GLN A 35 -19.57 15.13 17.21
CA GLN A 35 -18.20 15.55 17.48
C GLN A 35 -17.28 14.34 17.67
N PHE A 36 -17.68 13.38 18.51
CA PHE A 36 -16.93 12.14 18.73
C PHE A 36 -16.66 11.38 17.43
N LEU A 37 -17.69 11.27 16.57
CA LEU A 37 -17.56 10.61 15.28
C LEU A 37 -16.62 11.36 14.33
N THR A 38 -16.65 12.69 14.35
CA THR A 38 -15.77 13.52 13.51
C THR A 38 -14.31 13.37 13.93
N ASP A 39 -14.04 13.40 15.24
CA ASP A 39 -12.70 13.18 15.79
C ASP A 39 -12.18 11.78 15.42
N ARG A 40 -13.02 10.75 15.56
CA ARG A 40 -12.66 9.37 15.16
C ARG A 40 -12.51 9.21 13.65
N ALA A 41 -13.28 9.93 12.83
CA ALA A 41 -13.18 9.89 11.36
C ALA A 41 -11.86 10.51 10.84
N MET A 42 -11.30 11.48 11.58
CA MET A 42 -9.97 12.03 11.30
C MET A 42 -8.85 11.02 11.54
N GLU A 43 -9.04 10.05 12.44
CA GLU A 43 -8.11 8.95 12.71
C GLU A 43 -8.35 7.76 11.76
N HIS A 44 -9.63 7.40 11.55
CA HIS A 44 -10.05 6.21 10.81
C HIS A 44 -11.29 6.47 9.93
N ASP A 45 -11.16 6.36 8.60
CA ASP A 45 -12.28 6.60 7.68
C ASP A 45 -13.14 5.36 7.34
N SER A 46 -13.09 4.30 8.15
CA SER A 46 -13.88 3.08 7.91
C SER A 46 -15.31 3.25 8.41
N PRO A 47 -16.34 3.22 7.54
CA PRO A 47 -17.73 3.43 7.97
C PRO A 47 -18.22 2.33 8.91
N THR A 48 -17.79 1.09 8.72
CA THR A 48 -18.13 -0.03 9.61
C THR A 48 -17.52 0.18 11.00
N LEU A 49 -16.27 0.63 11.07
CA LEU A 49 -15.60 0.91 12.35
C LEU A 49 -16.27 2.07 13.07
N LEU A 50 -16.53 3.18 12.38
CA LEU A 50 -17.19 4.35 12.96
C LEU A 50 -18.59 4.01 13.49
N PHE A 51 -19.32 3.15 12.78
CA PHE A 51 -20.63 2.69 13.22
C PHE A 51 -20.55 1.85 14.50
N THR A 52 -19.54 0.99 14.63
CA THR A 52 -19.26 0.22 15.85
C THR A 52 -18.83 1.13 17.01
N LEU A 53 -17.91 2.05 16.76
CA LEU A 53 -17.47 3.03 17.77
C LEU A 53 -18.63 3.89 18.27
N ALA A 54 -19.58 4.25 17.40
CA ALA A 54 -20.78 4.96 17.80
C ALA A 54 -21.69 4.12 18.72
N GLN A 55 -21.78 2.80 18.49
CA GLN A 55 -22.52 1.91 19.40
C GLN A 55 -21.89 1.89 20.78
N GLU A 56 -20.58 1.70 20.83
CA GLU A 56 -19.81 1.63 22.07
C GLU A 56 -19.92 2.95 22.84
N TYR A 57 -19.79 4.08 22.14
CA TYR A 57 -19.98 5.40 22.70
C TYR A 57 -21.38 5.55 23.32
N LEU A 58 -22.44 5.25 22.56
CA LEU A 58 -23.82 5.36 23.05
C LEU A 58 -24.11 4.46 24.26
N ILE A 59 -23.55 3.25 24.27
CA ILE A 59 -23.64 2.35 25.43
C ILE A 59 -22.93 2.96 26.65
N SER A 60 -21.71 3.48 26.48
CA SER A 60 -20.97 4.11 27.57
C SER A 60 -21.67 5.36 28.12
N ALA A 61 -22.28 6.15 27.24
CA ALA A 61 -23.04 7.35 27.58
C ALA A 61 -24.44 7.04 28.11
N LYS A 62 -24.83 5.75 28.21
CA LYS A 62 -26.19 5.29 28.54
C LYS A 62 -27.26 6.01 27.73
N THR A 63 -27.00 6.20 26.44
CA THR A 63 -27.88 6.94 25.54
C THR A 63 -28.62 5.97 24.63
N ILE A 64 -29.94 6.09 24.56
CA ILE A 64 -30.77 5.22 23.72
C ILE A 64 -30.37 5.44 22.27
N ARG A 65 -30.04 4.32 21.60
CA ARG A 65 -29.56 4.34 20.23
C ARG A 65 -30.62 4.91 19.27
N PRO A 66 -30.24 5.85 18.40
CA PRO A 66 -31.13 6.28 17.32
C PRO A 66 -31.32 5.14 16.29
N GLY A 67 -32.31 5.29 15.42
CA GLY A 67 -32.53 4.32 14.34
C GLY A 67 -31.26 4.11 13.49
N VAL A 68 -31.08 2.89 12.97
CA VAL A 68 -29.89 2.50 12.20
C VAL A 68 -29.60 3.46 11.03
N THR A 69 -30.65 3.94 10.35
CA THR A 69 -30.53 4.89 9.26
C THR A 69 -30.05 6.27 9.70
N ILE A 70 -30.48 6.75 10.87
CA ILE A 70 -30.02 8.02 11.45
C ILE A 70 -28.53 7.89 11.80
N LEU A 71 -28.14 6.80 12.46
CA LEU A 71 -26.75 6.58 12.83
C LEU A 71 -25.84 6.45 11.61
N ALA A 72 -26.29 5.73 10.57
CA ALA A 72 -25.55 5.64 9.31
C ALA A 72 -25.37 7.00 8.63
N LYS A 73 -26.41 7.86 8.65
CA LYS A 73 -26.31 9.24 8.15
C LYS A 73 -25.31 10.06 8.94
N MET A 74 -25.29 9.95 10.27
CA MET A 74 -24.30 10.65 11.10
C MET A 74 -22.87 10.21 10.80
N VAL A 75 -22.64 8.90 10.61
CA VAL A 75 -21.34 8.40 10.18
C VAL A 75 -20.94 8.99 8.83
N ALA A 76 -21.86 9.06 7.86
CA ALA A 76 -21.58 9.70 6.58
C ALA A 76 -21.27 11.20 6.71
N SER A 77 -22.02 11.93 7.54
CA SER A 77 -21.77 13.34 7.83
C SER A 77 -20.42 13.56 8.49
N ALA A 78 -20.07 12.77 9.51
CA ALA A 78 -18.78 12.86 10.21
C ALA A 78 -17.60 12.61 9.26
N ARG A 79 -17.73 11.67 8.32
CA ARG A 79 -16.71 11.44 7.28
C ARG A 79 -16.58 12.62 6.33
N THR A 80 -17.70 13.22 5.93
CA THR A 80 -17.71 14.42 5.08
C THR A 80 -17.07 15.61 5.81
N ALA A 81 -17.36 15.77 7.11
CA ALA A 81 -16.71 16.78 7.96
C ALA A 81 -15.21 16.52 8.11
N ALA A 82 -14.79 15.27 8.29
CA ALA A 82 -13.37 14.91 8.32
C ALA A 82 -12.65 15.20 6.99
N ASP A 83 -13.33 15.04 5.85
CA ASP A 83 -12.79 15.42 4.54
C ASP A 83 -12.60 16.95 4.45
N ALA A 84 -13.58 17.74 4.87
CA ALA A 84 -13.46 19.20 4.92
C ALA A 84 -12.33 19.67 5.85
N LEU A 85 -12.24 19.10 7.07
CA LEU A 85 -11.16 19.38 8.01
C LEU A 85 -9.78 18.97 7.47
N THR A 86 -9.74 17.91 6.65
CA THR A 86 -8.49 17.50 5.98
C THR A 86 -8.05 18.56 4.97
N PHE A 87 -8.99 19.10 4.19
CA PHE A 87 -8.71 20.15 3.23
C PHE A 87 -8.25 21.44 3.92
N GLU A 88 -8.96 21.88 4.96
CA GLU A 88 -8.61 23.06 5.77
C GLU A 88 -7.19 22.94 6.35
N LYS A 89 -6.84 21.78 6.92
CA LYS A 89 -5.48 21.53 7.43
C LYS A 89 -4.40 21.57 6.36
N LEU A 90 -4.77 21.30 5.11
CA LEU A 90 -3.88 21.31 3.95
C LEU A 90 -4.00 22.60 3.13
N GLU A 91 -4.69 23.63 3.60
CA GLU A 91 -4.89 24.87 2.85
C GLU A 91 -3.55 25.54 2.48
N HIS A 92 -2.60 25.56 3.42
CA HIS A 92 -1.30 26.21 3.23
C HIS A 92 -0.47 25.69 2.04
N PRO A 93 -0.30 24.37 1.83
CA PRO A 93 0.42 23.87 0.66
C PRO A 93 -0.33 24.05 -0.67
N PHE A 94 -1.64 24.33 -0.69
CA PHE A 94 -2.40 24.45 -1.94
C PHE A 94 -2.22 25.82 -2.62
N THR A 95 -1.14 25.98 -3.38
CA THR A 95 -1.00 27.10 -4.32
C THR A 95 -1.83 26.86 -5.58
N ALA A 96 -2.16 27.93 -6.31
CA ALA A 96 -2.90 27.82 -7.57
C ALA A 96 -2.14 26.99 -8.61
N GLU A 97 -0.82 27.10 -8.62
CA GLU A 97 0.07 26.31 -9.48
C GLU A 97 0.01 24.82 -9.13
N LEU A 98 0.06 24.47 -7.84
CA LEU A 98 -0.03 23.09 -7.38
C LEU A 98 -1.41 22.50 -7.70
N ILE A 99 -2.49 23.24 -7.46
CA ILE A 99 -3.85 22.80 -7.81
C ILE A 99 -3.95 22.50 -9.30
N ALA A 100 -3.46 23.40 -10.16
CA ALA A 100 -3.46 23.19 -11.60
C ALA A 100 -2.61 21.98 -12.00
N GLU A 101 -1.49 21.75 -11.31
CA GLU A 101 -0.64 20.58 -11.53
C GLU A 101 -1.29 19.27 -11.11
N LEU A 102 -1.98 19.24 -9.96
CA LEU A 102 -2.75 18.10 -9.51
C LEU A 102 -3.90 17.78 -10.47
N ASP A 103 -4.64 18.79 -10.93
CA ASP A 103 -5.73 18.60 -11.89
C ASP A 103 -5.20 18.13 -13.26
N ARG A 104 -4.02 18.61 -13.69
CA ARG A 104 -3.33 18.08 -14.90
C ARG A 104 -3.03 16.59 -14.81
N LEU A 105 -2.93 16.00 -13.62
CA LEU A 105 -2.69 14.56 -13.49
C LEU A 105 -3.86 13.72 -14.03
N LEU A 106 -5.07 14.26 -13.93
CA LEU A 106 -6.31 13.61 -14.36
C LEU A 106 -6.58 13.79 -15.86
N VAL A 107 -5.89 14.72 -16.51
CA VAL A 107 -6.03 14.96 -17.95
C VAL A 107 -5.38 13.82 -18.74
N TYR A 108 -6.03 13.43 -19.84
CA TYR A 108 -5.48 12.46 -20.78
C TYR A 108 -4.25 13.03 -21.49
N ASP A 109 -3.16 12.28 -21.49
CA ASP A 109 -1.94 12.63 -22.20
C ASP A 109 -1.84 11.78 -23.48
N ALA A 110 -1.78 12.45 -24.63
CA ALA A 110 -1.74 11.81 -25.94
C ALA A 110 -0.42 11.08 -26.22
N ASP A 111 0.70 11.57 -25.67
CA ASP A 111 2.03 10.96 -25.84
C ASP A 111 2.14 9.68 -25.01
N LEU A 112 1.53 9.67 -23.81
CA LEU A 112 1.47 8.48 -22.95
C LEU A 112 0.35 7.50 -23.33
N GLY A 113 -0.67 7.96 -24.06
CA GLY A 113 -1.86 7.19 -24.41
C GLY A 113 -2.80 6.91 -23.22
N MET A 114 -2.58 7.58 -22.08
CA MET A 114 -3.35 7.42 -20.84
C MET A 114 -3.22 8.67 -19.96
N THR A 115 -3.93 8.71 -18.84
CA THR A 115 -3.82 9.83 -17.89
C THR A 115 -2.51 9.74 -17.10
N ARG A 116 -2.01 10.88 -16.63
CA ARG A 116 -0.74 10.91 -15.87
C ARG A 116 -0.84 10.12 -14.56
N VAL A 117 -1.98 10.17 -13.86
CA VAL A 117 -2.22 9.31 -12.67
C VAL A 117 -2.09 7.83 -13.03
N ALA A 118 -2.74 7.38 -14.10
CA ALA A 118 -2.68 5.98 -14.51
C ALA A 118 -1.24 5.55 -14.87
N TRP A 119 -0.50 6.43 -15.55
CA TRP A 119 0.90 6.21 -15.87
C TRP A 119 1.77 6.10 -14.61
N LEU A 120 1.62 7.01 -13.64
CA LEU A 120 2.35 6.98 -12.37
C LEU A 120 2.12 5.67 -11.62
N LEU A 121 0.86 5.24 -11.50
CA LEU A 121 0.46 4.05 -10.76
C LEU A 121 0.79 2.72 -11.44
N ARG A 122 1.03 2.72 -12.76
CA ARG A 122 1.37 1.50 -13.51
C ARG A 122 2.76 0.99 -13.13
N ARG A 123 2.84 -0.06 -12.33
CA ARG A 123 4.10 -0.68 -11.91
C ARG A 123 4.81 -1.40 -13.05
N ALA A 124 6.14 -1.52 -12.94
CA ALA A 124 6.90 -2.38 -13.85
C ALA A 124 6.55 -3.85 -13.65
N VAL A 125 6.38 -4.58 -14.76
CA VAL A 125 6.09 -6.04 -14.74
C VAL A 125 7.37 -6.86 -14.65
N GLU A 126 8.47 -6.37 -15.25
CA GLU A 126 9.75 -7.07 -15.31
C GLU A 126 10.93 -6.09 -15.10
N ALA A 127 11.99 -6.58 -14.45
CA ALA A 127 13.24 -5.86 -14.27
C ALA A 127 14.05 -5.81 -15.56
N SER A 128 13.75 -4.79 -16.38
CA SER A 128 14.48 -4.46 -17.61
C SER A 128 15.10 -3.07 -17.54
N ALA A 129 16.11 -2.81 -18.38
CA ALA A 129 16.69 -1.47 -18.48
C ALA A 129 15.63 -0.40 -18.86
N ASN A 130 14.64 -0.77 -19.68
CA ASN A 130 13.55 0.12 -20.05
C ASN A 130 12.59 0.39 -18.87
N ALA A 131 12.34 -0.62 -18.03
CA ALA A 131 11.55 -0.45 -16.81
C ALA A 131 12.22 0.51 -15.81
N VAL A 132 13.53 0.36 -15.62
CA VAL A 132 14.34 1.28 -14.78
C VAL A 132 14.27 2.71 -15.36
N LYS A 133 14.46 2.87 -16.67
CA LYS A 133 14.36 4.18 -17.34
C LYS A 133 12.97 4.82 -17.12
N THR A 134 11.90 4.06 -17.35
CA THR A 134 10.52 4.54 -17.16
C THR A 134 10.27 4.94 -15.71
N ALA A 135 10.76 4.17 -14.75
CA ALA A 135 10.61 4.48 -13.33
C ALA A 135 11.39 5.75 -12.92
N ILE A 136 12.57 5.98 -13.50
CA ILE A 136 13.33 7.24 -13.34
C ILE A 136 12.57 8.42 -13.96
N GLU A 137 11.99 8.27 -15.15
CA GLU A 137 11.18 9.33 -15.78
C GLU A 137 10.00 9.74 -14.89
N LYS A 138 9.34 8.77 -14.25
CA LYS A 138 8.29 9.06 -13.25
C LYS A 138 8.81 9.81 -12.04
N LEU A 139 9.97 9.44 -11.50
CA LEU A 139 10.60 10.14 -10.39
C LEU A 139 10.99 11.57 -10.78
N LEU A 140 11.54 11.79 -11.97
CA LEU A 140 11.87 13.12 -12.47
C LEU A 140 10.62 13.98 -12.63
N TYR A 141 9.52 13.40 -13.13
CA TYR A 141 8.24 14.08 -13.20
C TYR A 141 7.76 14.52 -11.80
N LEU A 142 7.73 13.60 -10.83
CA LEU A 142 7.33 13.92 -9.45
C LEU A 142 8.27 14.91 -8.76
N ARG A 143 9.56 14.87 -9.08
CA ARG A 143 10.54 15.85 -8.60
C ARG A 143 10.28 17.24 -9.19
N GLY A 144 9.84 17.32 -10.45
CA GLY A 144 9.45 18.58 -11.09
C GLY A 144 8.23 19.24 -10.44
N MET A 145 7.36 18.45 -9.79
CA MET A 145 6.24 18.96 -8.99
C MET A 145 6.60 19.19 -7.51
N ASP A 146 7.89 19.11 -7.16
CA ASP A 146 8.37 19.18 -5.79
C ASP A 146 7.67 18.23 -4.81
N ALA A 147 7.20 17.06 -5.29
CA ALA A 147 6.44 16.09 -4.51
C ALA A 147 7.16 15.59 -3.24
N HIS A 148 8.49 15.62 -3.28
CA HIS A 148 9.39 15.22 -2.19
C HIS A 148 9.54 16.29 -1.09
N LEU A 149 9.16 17.54 -1.36
CA LEU A 149 9.19 18.65 -0.41
C LEU A 149 7.84 18.89 0.28
N LEU A 150 6.79 18.17 -0.15
CA LEU A 150 5.46 18.28 0.44
C LEU A 150 5.45 17.79 1.88
N ASP A 151 5.43 18.73 2.83
CA ASP A 151 5.21 18.40 4.23
C ASP A 151 3.73 18.20 4.52
N LEU A 152 3.35 16.94 4.73
CA LEU A 152 1.99 16.54 5.10
C LEU A 152 1.89 16.15 6.58
N SER A 153 2.88 16.51 7.41
CA SER A 153 2.94 16.14 8.84
C SER A 153 1.77 16.67 9.67
N VAL A 154 1.08 17.72 9.21
CA VAL A 154 -0.17 18.24 9.78
C VAL A 154 -1.30 17.20 9.82
N LEU A 155 -1.23 16.18 8.94
CA LEU A 155 -2.15 15.05 8.94
C LEU A 155 -1.53 13.84 9.64
N ALA A 156 -2.37 13.13 10.41
CA ALA A 156 -2.00 11.84 10.98
C ALA A 156 -1.52 10.86 9.90
N ALA A 157 -0.53 10.03 10.23
CA ALA A 157 0.06 9.07 9.28
C ALA A 157 -0.99 8.14 8.66
N GLU A 158 -1.95 7.66 9.45
CA GLU A 158 -3.04 6.81 8.96
C GLU A 158 -3.97 7.53 7.98
N ARG A 159 -4.27 8.82 8.22
CA ARG A 159 -5.07 9.63 7.30
C ARG A 159 -4.38 9.79 5.94
N ARG A 160 -3.07 10.08 5.94
CA ARG A 160 -2.27 10.15 4.70
C ARG A 160 -2.27 8.83 3.94
N ARG A 161 -2.02 7.71 4.63
CA ARG A 161 -2.05 6.37 4.04
C ARG A 161 -3.41 6.02 3.48
N PHE A 162 -4.48 6.39 4.18
CA PHE A 162 -5.85 6.18 3.73
C PHE A 162 -6.13 6.93 2.43
N LEU A 163 -5.86 8.23 2.38
CA LEU A 163 -6.11 9.07 1.19
C LEU A 163 -5.28 8.61 -0.01
N ALA A 164 -3.99 8.30 0.19
CA ALA A 164 -3.15 7.72 -0.86
C ALA A 164 -3.72 6.38 -1.37
N ARG A 165 -4.24 5.53 -0.48
CA ARG A 165 -4.87 4.25 -0.85
C ARG A 165 -6.20 4.43 -1.57
N VAL A 166 -6.96 5.48 -1.27
CA VAL A 166 -8.15 5.87 -2.04
C VAL A 166 -7.72 6.28 -3.45
N GLY A 167 -6.70 7.14 -3.56
CA GLY A 167 -6.13 7.55 -4.84
C GLY A 167 -5.72 6.37 -5.73
N ARG A 168 -4.96 5.42 -5.16
CA ARG A 168 -4.45 4.24 -5.90
C ARG A 168 -5.54 3.31 -6.42
N ARG A 169 -6.65 3.16 -5.69
CA ARG A 169 -7.72 2.22 -6.04
C ARG A 169 -8.82 2.84 -6.89
N SER A 170 -8.81 4.16 -7.02
CA SER A 170 -9.82 4.90 -7.76
C SER A 170 -9.52 4.90 -9.25
N THR A 171 -10.57 4.84 -10.08
CA THR A 171 -10.44 5.13 -11.51
C THR A 171 -10.30 6.64 -11.72
N ASN A 172 -9.83 7.06 -12.90
CA ASN A 172 -9.72 8.50 -13.21
C ASN A 172 -11.05 9.24 -13.02
N GLN A 173 -12.15 8.65 -13.53
CA GLN A 173 -13.50 9.20 -13.37
C GLN A 173 -13.94 9.31 -11.90
N ALA A 174 -13.54 8.36 -11.05
CA ALA A 174 -13.86 8.39 -9.63
C ALA A 174 -13.06 9.47 -8.86
N LEU A 175 -11.90 9.87 -9.39
CA LEU A 175 -11.09 10.98 -8.86
C LEU A 175 -11.56 12.34 -9.39
N GLU A 176 -12.09 12.41 -10.62
CA GLU A 176 -12.59 13.66 -11.22
C GLU A 176 -13.91 14.11 -10.62
N ARG A 177 -14.82 13.17 -10.32
CA ARG A 177 -16.20 13.45 -9.88
C ARG A 177 -16.32 14.25 -8.56
N PRO A 178 -15.54 13.98 -7.50
CA PRO A 178 -15.65 14.70 -6.24
C PRO A 178 -15.31 16.19 -6.37
N GLU A 179 -15.83 16.99 -5.44
CA GLU A 179 -15.50 18.40 -5.32
C GLU A 179 -13.98 18.60 -5.12
N PRO A 180 -13.40 19.73 -5.56
CA PRO A 180 -11.99 20.06 -5.38
C PRO A 180 -11.48 19.81 -3.95
N GLU A 181 -12.25 20.20 -2.95
CA GLU A 181 -11.94 20.03 -1.52
C GLU A 181 -11.70 18.57 -1.12
N ARG A 182 -12.40 17.62 -1.75
CA ARG A 182 -12.18 16.18 -1.51
C ARG A 182 -11.14 15.60 -2.46
N ARG A 183 -11.08 16.10 -3.70
CA ARG A 183 -10.19 15.62 -4.76
C ARG A 183 -8.73 15.94 -4.48
N HIS A 184 -8.42 17.19 -4.16
CA HIS A 184 -7.04 17.68 -4.06
C HIS A 184 -6.26 17.02 -2.91
N PRO A 185 -6.80 16.82 -1.69
CA PRO A 185 -6.10 16.07 -0.65
C PRO A 185 -5.76 14.63 -1.05
N ILE A 186 -6.65 13.97 -1.80
CA ILE A 186 -6.42 12.61 -2.31
C ILE A 186 -5.26 12.62 -3.31
N LEU A 187 -5.27 13.55 -4.27
CA LEU A 187 -4.19 13.64 -5.27
C LEU A 187 -2.86 14.05 -4.65
N LEU A 188 -2.86 15.00 -3.72
CA LEU A 188 -1.67 15.48 -3.02
C LEU A 188 -0.99 14.35 -2.25
N THR A 189 -1.76 13.62 -1.44
CA THR A 189 -1.23 12.46 -0.67
C THR A 189 -0.81 11.32 -1.59
N LEU A 190 -1.52 11.09 -2.70
CA LEU A 190 -1.16 10.11 -3.72
C LEU A 190 0.20 10.43 -4.35
N VAL A 191 0.43 11.69 -4.73
CA VAL A 191 1.67 12.18 -5.33
C VAL A 191 2.84 12.04 -4.36
N ALA A 192 2.68 12.55 -3.13
CA ALA A 192 3.71 12.46 -2.09
C ALA A 192 4.09 11.00 -1.78
N GLN A 193 3.10 10.12 -1.61
CA GLN A 193 3.36 8.71 -1.36
C GLN A 193 3.94 7.99 -2.59
N SER A 194 3.54 8.38 -3.80
CA SER A 194 4.08 7.77 -5.03
C SER A 194 5.54 8.13 -5.28
N ALA A 195 6.00 9.30 -4.83
CA ALA A 195 7.42 9.65 -4.90
C ALA A 195 8.29 8.69 -4.06
N VAL A 196 7.83 8.35 -2.85
CA VAL A 196 8.50 7.37 -1.97
C VAL A 196 8.45 5.97 -2.59
N ASP A 197 7.26 5.50 -2.98
CA ASP A 197 7.10 4.15 -3.52
C ASP A 197 7.87 3.93 -4.82
N LEU A 198 7.95 4.96 -5.69
CA LEU A 198 8.72 4.87 -6.93
C LEU A 198 10.22 4.90 -6.68
N LEU A 199 10.69 5.59 -5.64
CA LEU A 199 12.09 5.55 -5.24
C LEU A 199 12.47 4.12 -4.83
N ASP A 200 11.65 3.49 -4.00
CA ASP A 200 11.84 2.09 -3.60
C ASP A 200 11.77 1.14 -4.81
N GLU A 201 10.83 1.36 -5.74
CA GLU A 201 10.72 0.58 -6.97
C GLU A 201 11.96 0.72 -7.87
N VAL A 202 12.50 1.92 -8.05
CA VAL A 202 13.72 2.15 -8.84
C VAL A 202 14.91 1.42 -8.21
N VAL A 203 15.08 1.51 -6.89
CA VAL A 203 16.16 0.82 -6.18
C VAL A 203 16.03 -0.69 -6.35
N ALA A 204 14.82 -1.24 -6.19
CA ALA A 204 14.56 -2.67 -6.36
C ALA A 204 14.82 -3.15 -7.80
N LEU A 205 14.32 -2.42 -8.81
CA LEU A 205 14.54 -2.77 -10.22
C LEU A 205 16.02 -2.70 -10.61
N PHE A 206 16.73 -1.70 -10.09
CA PHE A 206 18.17 -1.55 -10.33
C PHE A 206 18.96 -2.72 -9.74
N ASP A 207 18.69 -3.07 -8.48
CA ASP A 207 19.35 -4.20 -7.80
C ASP A 207 19.09 -5.52 -8.55
N GLN A 208 17.84 -5.78 -8.93
CA GLN A 208 17.47 -6.95 -9.73
C GLN A 208 18.19 -6.99 -11.10
N ALA A 209 18.28 -5.85 -11.79
CA ALA A 209 18.96 -5.76 -13.08
C ALA A 209 20.48 -6.01 -12.96
N VAL A 210 21.11 -5.52 -11.88
CA VAL A 210 22.53 -5.75 -11.59
C VAL A 210 22.78 -7.20 -11.23
N CYS A 211 21.95 -7.79 -10.38
CA CYS A 211 22.03 -9.19 -9.98
C CYS A 211 21.81 -10.15 -11.17
N ALA A 212 20.80 -9.90 -12.02
CA ALA A 212 20.57 -10.70 -13.22
C ALA A 212 21.80 -10.71 -14.14
N ARG A 213 22.45 -9.55 -14.29
CA ARG A 213 23.68 -9.42 -15.09
C ARG A 213 24.87 -10.16 -14.47
N SER A 214 25.04 -10.08 -13.16
CA SER A 214 26.15 -10.76 -12.46
C SER A 214 26.00 -12.29 -12.54
N VAL A 215 24.78 -12.81 -12.35
CA VAL A 215 24.46 -14.24 -12.50
C VAL A 215 24.64 -14.70 -13.95
N ALA A 216 24.18 -13.92 -14.93
CA ALA A 216 24.39 -14.24 -16.34
C ALA A 216 25.88 -14.29 -16.70
N ARG A 217 26.69 -13.35 -16.17
CA ARG A 217 28.14 -13.35 -16.34
C ARG A 217 28.77 -14.60 -15.70
N ALA A 218 28.42 -14.92 -14.45
CA ALA A 218 28.93 -16.12 -13.77
C ALA A 218 28.56 -17.41 -14.52
N ARG A 219 27.34 -17.52 -15.06
CA ARG A 219 26.90 -18.64 -15.90
C ARG A 219 27.72 -18.73 -17.18
N ARG A 220 27.99 -17.62 -17.88
CA ARG A 220 28.88 -17.61 -19.06
C ARG A 220 30.29 -18.07 -18.69
N THR A 221 30.86 -17.56 -17.60
CA THR A 221 32.20 -17.98 -17.15
C THR A 221 32.23 -19.48 -16.84
N ARG A 222 31.20 -20.01 -16.15
CA ARG A 222 31.05 -21.45 -15.88
C ARG A 222 30.84 -22.29 -17.14
N ALA A 223 30.09 -21.79 -18.13
CA ALA A 223 29.92 -22.46 -19.41
C ALA A 223 31.25 -22.52 -20.18
N VAL A 224 32.00 -21.42 -20.20
CA VAL A 224 33.33 -21.35 -20.82
C VAL A 224 34.32 -22.28 -20.10
N THR A 225 34.35 -22.33 -18.77
CA THR A 225 35.23 -23.26 -18.04
C THR A 225 34.79 -24.71 -18.26
N ARG A 226 33.49 -25.01 -18.30
CA ARG A 226 32.98 -26.34 -18.66
C ARG A 226 33.40 -26.75 -20.07
N GLN A 227 33.33 -25.85 -21.04
CA GLN A 227 33.74 -26.11 -22.43
C GLN A 227 35.27 -26.28 -22.57
N ARG A 228 36.07 -25.49 -21.83
CA ARG A 228 37.53 -25.64 -21.76
C ARG A 228 37.94 -26.95 -21.09
N ASN A 229 37.30 -27.32 -19.98
CA ASN A 229 37.47 -28.63 -19.35
C ASN A 229 37.01 -29.75 -20.30
N HIS A 230 35.96 -29.49 -21.11
CA HIS A 230 35.51 -30.45 -22.11
C HIS A 230 36.53 -30.72 -23.23
N GLY A 231 37.16 -29.67 -23.75
CA GLY A 231 38.24 -29.80 -24.73
C GLY A 231 39.56 -30.32 -24.15
N TRP A 232 39.82 -30.10 -22.85
CA TRP A 232 40.99 -30.64 -22.17
C TRP A 232 40.88 -32.16 -21.99
N TRP A 233 39.73 -32.71 -21.57
CA TRP A 233 39.57 -34.17 -21.48
C TRP A 233 39.56 -34.85 -22.85
N ALA A 234 38.99 -34.22 -23.88
CA ALA A 234 39.00 -34.76 -25.24
C ALA A 234 40.42 -34.81 -25.82
N ARG A 235 41.25 -33.78 -25.57
CA ARG A 235 42.67 -33.75 -25.98
C ARG A 235 43.53 -34.74 -25.17
N ALA A 236 43.25 -34.89 -23.88
CA ALA A 236 43.91 -35.88 -23.02
C ALA A 236 43.54 -37.33 -23.41
N ALA A 237 42.32 -37.57 -23.92
CA ALA A 237 41.90 -38.88 -24.42
C ALA A 237 42.59 -39.26 -25.75
N THR A 238 42.87 -38.28 -26.62
CA THR A 238 43.65 -38.51 -27.86
C THR A 238 45.16 -38.62 -27.64
N ALA A 239 45.68 -37.99 -26.58
CA ALA A 239 47.08 -38.12 -26.17
C ALA A 239 47.24 -39.38 -25.30
N GLY A 240 47.28 -40.55 -25.95
CA GLY A 240 47.37 -41.85 -25.28
C GLY A 240 48.46 -41.91 -24.20
N ARG A 241 48.01 -41.98 -22.93
CA ARG A 241 48.70 -42.56 -21.75
C ARG A 241 47.83 -42.32 -20.49
N LEU A 242 46.65 -42.91 -20.45
CA LEU A 242 45.73 -42.79 -19.30
C LEU A 242 45.22 -44.15 -18.81
N ASN A 243 46.09 -45.16 -18.87
CA ASN A 243 45.88 -46.44 -18.16
C ASN A 243 46.71 -46.54 -16.85
N ASP A 244 47.58 -45.56 -16.59
CA ASP A 244 48.49 -45.57 -15.42
C ASP A 244 47.98 -44.70 -14.25
N LEU A 245 47.18 -43.66 -14.51
CA LEU A 245 46.70 -42.75 -13.45
C LEU A 245 45.43 -43.21 -12.73
N THR A 246 44.59 -44.03 -13.37
CA THR A 246 43.46 -44.68 -12.69
C THR A 246 43.93 -45.68 -11.63
N ARG A 247 45.12 -46.27 -11.81
CA ARG A 247 45.76 -47.17 -10.83
C ARG A 247 46.32 -46.44 -9.61
N TRP A 248 46.71 -45.17 -9.74
CA TRP A 248 47.25 -44.37 -8.63
C TRP A 248 46.15 -43.75 -7.75
N ALA A 249 44.99 -43.41 -8.32
CA ALA A 249 43.85 -42.88 -7.55
C ALA A 249 43.18 -43.92 -6.63
N SER A 250 43.30 -45.22 -6.93
CA SER A 250 42.76 -46.31 -6.10
C SER A 250 43.68 -46.78 -4.96
N ALA A 251 44.92 -46.27 -4.88
CA ALA A 251 45.91 -46.72 -3.88
C ALA A 251 46.08 -45.77 -2.67
N GLY A 252 45.29 -44.67 -2.59
CA GLY A 252 45.49 -43.60 -1.61
C GLY A 252 44.29 -43.25 -0.73
N VAL A 253 43.39 -44.21 -0.43
CA VAL A 253 42.35 -44.01 0.59
C VAL A 253 42.80 -44.69 1.88
N GLY A 254 43.55 -43.92 2.68
CA GLY A 254 43.99 -44.26 4.03
C GLY A 254 44.05 -43.00 4.89
N GLU A 255 43.05 -42.87 5.76
CA GLU A 255 43.06 -42.11 7.02
C GLU A 255 42.95 -40.57 7.08
N ARG A 256 42.05 -40.17 8.02
CA ARG A 256 42.03 -38.99 8.91
C ARG A 256 41.30 -37.70 8.47
N THR A 257 40.05 -37.63 8.95
CA THR A 257 39.44 -36.58 9.81
C THR A 257 39.95 -35.14 9.70
N GLY A 258 39.03 -34.20 9.43
CA GLY A 258 39.24 -32.77 9.69
C GLY A 258 38.03 -31.90 9.34
N HIS A 259 37.38 -31.36 10.36
CA HIS A 259 36.14 -30.59 10.37
C HIS A 259 36.38 -29.13 9.91
N VAL A 260 35.60 -28.60 8.94
CA VAL A 260 35.30 -27.15 8.84
C VAL A 260 33.89 -26.94 8.30
N ARG A 261 33.08 -26.24 9.09
CA ARG A 261 31.70 -25.79 8.80
C ARG A 261 31.68 -24.86 7.59
N GLY A 262 30.87 -25.20 6.59
CA GLY A 262 30.49 -24.32 5.47
C GLY A 262 29.04 -23.88 5.63
N ALA A 263 28.84 -22.56 5.63
CA ALA A 263 27.56 -21.89 5.81
C ALA A 263 26.51 -22.32 4.77
N GLN A 264 25.32 -22.65 5.27
CA GLN A 264 24.09 -22.80 4.49
C GLN A 264 23.63 -21.43 3.97
N CYS A 265 23.45 -21.34 2.65
CA CYS A 265 22.46 -20.45 2.05
C CYS A 265 21.34 -21.35 1.54
N ASP A 266 20.23 -21.36 2.27
CA ASP A 266 19.02 -22.10 1.90
C ASP A 266 18.44 -21.54 0.61
N ALA A 267 18.43 -22.39 -0.42
CA ALA A 267 17.58 -22.24 -1.59
C ALA A 267 16.67 -23.48 -1.65
N GLY A 268 15.59 -23.45 -0.86
CA GLY A 268 14.58 -24.49 -0.84
C GLY A 268 13.19 -23.88 -0.87
N GLY A 269 12.51 -23.94 -2.01
CA GLY A 269 11.16 -23.40 -2.15
C GLY A 269 10.50 -23.68 -3.48
N ALA A 270 10.42 -24.95 -3.90
CA ALA A 270 9.42 -25.41 -4.87
C ALA A 270 9.35 -26.95 -4.90
N ALA A 271 8.21 -27.48 -4.40
CA ALA A 271 7.44 -28.60 -4.96
C ALA A 271 6.88 -29.52 -3.87
N ARG A 272 5.54 -29.58 -3.82
CA ARG A 272 4.66 -30.76 -3.67
C ARG A 272 3.50 -30.49 -2.71
N PHE A 273 2.31 -30.35 -3.28
CA PHE A 273 1.11 -30.99 -2.73
C PHE A 273 0.28 -31.51 -3.91
N ALA A 274 0.20 -32.83 -3.98
CA ALA A 274 -0.82 -33.60 -4.68
C ALA A 274 -1.28 -34.65 -3.68
N ALA A 275 -2.55 -34.54 -3.29
CA ALA A 275 -3.44 -35.44 -2.54
C ALA A 275 -4.29 -34.60 -1.59
#